data_AF-A0A133ZQI1-F1
#
_entry.id   AF-A0A133ZQI1-F1
#
_cell.length_a   1.000
_cell.length_b   1.000
_cell.length_c   1.000
_cell.angle_alpha   90.00
_cell.angle_beta   90.00
_cell.angle_gamma   90.00
#
_symmetry.space_group_name_H-M   'P 1'
#
loop_
_entity.id
_entity.type
_entity.pdbx_description
1 polymer ?
#
loop_
_entity_poly.entity_id
_entity_poly.type
_entity_poly.pdbx_seq_one_letter_code
_entity_poly.pdbx_strand_id
1 'polypeptide(L)'
;PKTGEVTEKVEKPEVKEAIETVVKVAAKDKVEVTEIPSPVRYEKDSTSDVGQDNITVLGQKGTRKVTTTYEVNPKTGEVTQRVGTPEVKEVTETVVKVAAKDKIEVTEIPSPVR
;
A
#
# COMPACT_ATOMS: atom_id res chain seq x y z
N PRO A 1 23.23 45.90 -76.73
CA PRO A 1 23.12 44.61 -76.04
C PRO A 1 24.25 44.43 -75.01
N LYS A 2 23.96 44.73 -73.74
CA LYS A 2 24.81 44.37 -72.60
C LYS A 2 24.04 43.32 -71.81
N THR A 3 24.58 42.12 -71.70
CA THR A 3 24.03 41.10 -70.80
C THR A 3 25.19 40.68 -69.91
N GLY A 4 25.13 41.17 -68.67
CA GLY A 4 26.17 41.04 -67.67
C GLY A 4 26.22 39.66 -67.05
N GLU A 5 27.44 39.32 -66.65
CA GLU A 5 27.82 38.25 -65.75
C GLU A 5 27.01 38.31 -64.44
N VAL A 6 26.34 37.21 -64.07
CA VAL A 6 25.75 37.05 -62.74
C VAL A 6 26.72 36.23 -61.91
N THR A 7 27.46 36.90 -61.04
CA THR A 7 28.27 36.28 -60.00
C THR A 7 27.36 35.91 -58.83
N GLU A 8 27.14 34.62 -58.65
CA GLU A 8 26.40 34.06 -57.51
C GLU A 8 27.24 34.23 -56.24
N LYS A 9 26.80 35.11 -55.34
CA LYS A 9 27.36 35.22 -53.99
C LYS A 9 26.80 34.09 -53.13
N VAL A 10 27.66 33.12 -52.80
CA VAL A 10 27.38 32.12 -51.77
C VAL A 10 27.27 32.82 -50.41
N GLU A 11 26.05 32.97 -49.92
CA GLU A 11 25.77 33.45 -48.58
C GLU A 11 26.05 32.31 -47.58
N LYS A 12 27.08 32.52 -46.75
CA LYS A 12 27.49 31.61 -45.68
C LYS A 12 26.33 31.50 -44.67
N PRO A 13 25.82 30.30 -44.32
CA PRO A 13 24.74 30.18 -43.36
C PRO A 13 25.24 30.62 -41.98
N GLU A 14 24.59 31.63 -41.42
CA GLU A 14 24.79 32.10 -40.05
C GLU A 14 24.23 31.03 -39.10
N VAL A 15 25.13 30.31 -38.42
CA VAL A 15 24.78 29.31 -37.40
C VAL A 15 24.21 30.04 -36.19
N LYS A 16 22.88 30.21 -36.15
CA LYS A 16 22.18 30.57 -34.92
C LYS A 16 22.33 29.40 -33.96
N GLU A 17 23.02 29.61 -32.84
CA GLU A 17 23.10 28.63 -31.76
C GLU A 17 21.68 28.18 -31.39
N ALA A 18 21.42 26.88 -31.50
CA ALA A 18 20.17 26.30 -31.05
C ALA A 18 20.10 26.46 -29.53
N ILE A 19 19.27 27.37 -29.06
CA ILE A 19 18.89 27.46 -27.65
C ILE A 19 18.11 26.20 -27.27
N GLU A 20 18.76 25.27 -26.56
CA GLU A 20 18.11 24.08 -26.00
C GLU A 20 17.02 24.51 -25.01
N THR A 21 15.76 24.29 -25.37
CA THR A 21 14.62 24.49 -24.49
C THR A 21 14.50 23.31 -23.52
N VAL A 22 15.09 23.42 -22.33
CA VAL A 22 14.97 22.39 -21.28
C VAL A 22 13.57 22.44 -20.66
N VAL A 23 12.69 21.52 -21.06
CA VAL A 23 11.37 21.31 -20.43
C VAL A 23 11.56 20.49 -19.15
N LYS A 24 11.45 21.14 -17.98
CA LYS A 24 11.49 20.45 -16.67
C LYS A 24 10.11 19.84 -16.38
N VAL A 25 9.97 18.53 -16.51
CA VAL A 25 8.79 17.80 -16.01
C VAL A 25 9.05 17.39 -14.57
N ALA A 26 8.17 17.77 -13.64
CA ALA A 26 8.24 17.29 -12.27
C ALA A 26 7.94 15.79 -12.24
N ALA A 27 8.82 14.98 -11.66
CA ALA A 27 8.57 13.56 -11.47
C ALA A 27 7.54 13.38 -10.35
N LYS A 28 6.45 12.65 -10.63
CA LYS A 28 5.38 12.40 -9.68
C LYS A 28 5.72 11.19 -8.81
N ASP A 29 5.56 11.34 -7.50
CA ASP A 29 5.76 10.24 -6.54
C ASP A 29 4.81 9.07 -6.82
N LYS A 30 5.30 7.86 -6.58
CA LYS A 30 4.53 6.63 -6.63
C LYS A 30 4.12 6.23 -5.22
N VAL A 31 2.82 6.05 -4.98
CA VAL A 31 2.29 5.57 -3.71
C VAL A 31 1.74 4.16 -3.89
N GLU A 32 2.23 3.23 -3.09
CA GLU A 32 1.78 1.85 -3.04
C GLU A 32 1.13 1.57 -1.69
N VAL A 33 -0.10 1.06 -1.69
CA VAL A 33 -0.84 0.71 -0.47
C VAL A 33 -1.15 -0.78 -0.51
N THR A 34 -0.74 -1.50 0.53
CA THR A 34 -1.02 -2.92 0.72
C THR A 34 -1.91 -3.10 1.95
N GLU A 35 -3.01 -3.82 1.82
CA GLU A 35 -3.89 -4.15 2.95
C GLU A 35 -3.31 -5.31 3.77
N ILE A 36 -3.42 -5.22 5.10
CA ILE A 36 -3.02 -6.29 6.03
C ILE A 36 -4.30 -6.89 6.63
N PRO A 37 -4.59 -8.18 6.39
CA PRO A 37 -5.82 -8.80 6.88
C PRO A 37 -5.85 -8.86 8.42
N SER A 38 -7.05 -8.75 8.99
CA SER A 38 -7.29 -8.95 10.42
C SER A 38 -7.18 -10.45 10.76
N PRO A 39 -6.34 -10.85 11.74
CA PRO A 39 -6.28 -12.22 12.19
C PRO A 39 -7.55 -12.58 12.98
N VAL A 40 -7.94 -13.86 12.95
CA VAL A 40 -9.12 -14.36 13.67
C VAL A 40 -8.67 -15.20 14.85
N ARG A 41 -9.21 -14.90 16.04
CA ARG A 41 -8.98 -15.65 17.28
C ARG A 41 -10.29 -16.15 17.85
N TYR A 42 -10.31 -17.41 18.29
CA TYR A 42 -11.47 -18.03 18.92
C TYR A 42 -11.31 -18.02 20.44
N GLU A 43 -12.37 -17.65 21.15
CA GLU A 43 -12.43 -17.65 22.61
C GLU A 43 -13.60 -18.50 23.08
N LYS A 44 -13.40 -19.29 24.15
CA LYS A 44 -14.48 -20.06 24.78
C LYS A 44 -15.44 -19.09 25.46
N ASP A 45 -16.72 -19.13 25.07
CA ASP A 45 -17.80 -18.51 25.82
C ASP A 45 -18.42 -19.54 26.76
N SER A 46 -18.00 -19.50 28.02
CA SER A 46 -18.53 -20.40 29.06
C SER A 46 -19.90 -19.95 29.59
N THR A 47 -20.45 -18.83 29.10
CA THR A 47 -21.75 -18.31 29.54
C THR A 47 -22.89 -18.76 28.63
N SER A 48 -22.60 -19.02 27.35
CA SER A 48 -23.56 -19.48 26.35
C SER A 48 -23.62 -21.01 26.24
N ASP A 49 -24.83 -21.57 26.23
CA ASP A 49 -25.06 -23.01 26.08
C ASP A 49 -24.57 -23.51 24.70
N VAL A 50 -24.00 -24.72 24.66
CA VAL A 50 -23.48 -25.34 23.43
C VAL A 50 -24.59 -25.38 22.36
N GLY A 51 -24.24 -24.97 21.14
CA GLY A 51 -25.15 -24.97 19.98
C GLY A 51 -25.87 -23.65 19.75
N GLN A 52 -25.69 -22.64 20.61
CA GLN A 52 -26.05 -21.26 20.29
C GLN A 52 -25.09 -20.63 19.26
N ASP A 53 -25.56 -19.57 18.61
CA ASP A 53 -24.75 -18.79 17.67
C ASP A 53 -23.53 -18.17 18.36
N ASN A 54 -22.41 -18.15 17.64
CA ASN A 54 -21.17 -17.54 18.10
C ASN A 54 -21.25 -16.01 18.00
N ILE A 55 -20.65 -15.32 18.97
CA ILE A 55 -20.57 -13.86 18.95
C ILE A 55 -19.27 -13.45 18.26
N THR A 56 -19.36 -12.68 17.19
CA THR A 56 -18.18 -12.16 16.47
C THR A 56 -17.99 -10.68 16.75
N VAL A 57 -16.80 -10.31 17.23
CA VAL A 57 -16.33 -8.92 17.34
C VAL A 57 -15.35 -8.68 16.21
N LEU A 58 -15.73 -7.85 15.25
CA LEU A 58 -14.92 -7.57 14.07
C LEU A 58 -13.67 -6.75 14.42
N GLY A 59 -12.53 -7.24 13.97
CA GLY A 59 -11.28 -6.52 13.97
C GLY A 59 -11.17 -5.57 12.77
N GLN A 60 -10.19 -4.68 12.82
CA GLN A 60 -9.86 -3.73 11.78
C GLN A 60 -8.64 -4.23 11.01
N LYS A 61 -8.72 -4.17 9.68
CA LYS A 61 -7.58 -4.44 8.82
C LYS A 61 -6.53 -3.34 8.97
N GLY A 62 -5.27 -3.75 8.98
CA GLY A 62 -4.14 -2.83 8.91
C GLY A 62 -3.84 -2.41 7.48
N THR A 63 -2.91 -1.47 7.31
CA THR A 63 -2.40 -1.08 6.00
C THR A 63 -0.90 -0.83 6.06
N ARG A 64 -0.20 -1.10 4.97
CA ARG A 64 1.20 -0.71 4.74
C ARG A 64 1.27 0.19 3.53
N LYS A 65 1.76 1.41 3.70
CA LYS A 65 1.91 2.39 2.63
C LYS A 65 3.39 2.68 2.40
N VAL A 66 3.81 2.65 1.13
CA VAL A 66 5.16 2.99 0.70
C VAL A 66 5.07 4.12 -0.32
N THR A 67 5.84 5.19 -0.09
CA THR A 67 5.96 6.31 -1.03
C THR A 67 7.35 6.25 -1.67
N THR A 68 7.39 6.28 -2.99
CA THR A 68 8.62 6.37 -3.77
C THR A 68 8.69 7.74 -4.42
N THR A 69 9.72 8.50 -4.06
CA THR A 69 9.97 9.85 -4.56
C THR A 69 11.02 9.82 -5.67
N TYR A 70 10.87 10.71 -6.64
CA TYR A 70 11.76 10.81 -7.79
C TYR A 70 12.34 12.22 -7.88
N GLU A 71 13.67 12.32 -7.96
CA GLU A 71 14.38 13.59 -8.12
C GLU A 71 15.04 13.62 -9.50
N VAL A 72 14.84 14.72 -10.25
CA VAL A 72 15.44 14.91 -11.58
C VAL A 72 16.62 15.87 -11.49
N ASN A 73 17.79 15.45 -11.97
CA ASN A 73 18.94 16.32 -12.09
C ASN A 73 18.69 17.36 -13.20
N PRO A 74 18.64 18.66 -12.89
CA PRO A 74 18.29 19.68 -13.88
C PRO A 74 19.37 19.92 -14.94
N LYS A 75 20.60 19.41 -14.75
CA LYS A 75 21.70 19.55 -15.71
C LYS A 75 21.80 18.37 -16.66
N THR A 76 21.49 17.16 -16.20
CA THR A 76 21.69 15.92 -16.98
C THR A 76 20.40 15.20 -17.36
N GLY A 77 19.27 15.56 -16.73
CA GLY A 77 17.99 14.86 -16.90
C GLY A 77 17.93 13.51 -16.18
N GLU A 78 18.97 13.12 -15.44
CA GLU A 78 19.01 11.86 -14.70
C GLU A 78 17.95 11.81 -13.59
N VAL A 79 17.28 10.67 -13.44
CA VAL A 79 16.26 10.45 -12.40
C VAL A 79 16.82 9.58 -11.28
N THR A 80 16.80 10.09 -10.05
CA THR A 80 17.13 9.34 -8.84
C THR A 80 15.85 8.93 -8.11
N GLN A 81 15.73 7.65 -7.79
CA GLN A 81 14.61 7.11 -7.00
C GLN A 81 14.97 7.02 -5.52
N ARG A 82 14.04 7.40 -4.64
CA ARG A 82 14.15 7.18 -3.19
C ARG A 82 12.89 6.49 -2.67
N VAL A 83 13.06 5.33 -2.06
CA VAL A 83 11.97 4.62 -1.38
C VAL A 83 11.89 5.15 0.04
N GLY A 84 10.73 5.69 0.41
CA GLY A 84 10.45 6.19 1.75
C GLY A 84 10.22 5.07 2.76
N THR A 85 10.32 5.43 4.04
CA THR A 85 9.99 4.53 5.14
C THR A 85 8.51 4.14 5.07
N PRO A 86 8.16 2.85 5.24
CA PRO A 86 6.77 2.42 5.20
C PRO A 86 5.97 3.00 6.37
N GLU A 87 4.79 3.54 6.08
CA GLU A 87 3.78 3.91 7.07
C GLU A 87 2.88 2.69 7.32
N VAL A 88 2.80 2.23 8.57
CA VAL A 88 1.99 1.08 8.96
C VAL A 88 0.83 1.52 9.83
N LYS A 89 -0.38 1.14 9.45
CA LYS A 89 -1.56 1.18 10.31
C LYS A 89 -1.75 -0.19 10.94
N GLU A 90 -1.79 -0.20 12.26
CA GLU A 90 -1.99 -1.41 13.07
C GLU A 90 -3.28 -2.14 12.70
N VAL A 91 -3.23 -3.46 12.87
CA VAL A 91 -4.36 -4.38 12.70
C VAL A 91 -4.95 -4.69 14.06
N THR A 92 -6.27 -4.85 14.14
CA THR A 92 -6.91 -5.42 15.34
C THR A 92 -7.53 -6.77 15.01
N GLU A 93 -7.50 -7.70 15.95
CA GLU A 93 -7.98 -9.06 15.74
C GLU A 93 -9.51 -9.11 15.69
N THR A 94 -10.03 -10.02 14.87
CA THR A 94 -11.43 -10.43 14.92
C THR A 94 -11.56 -11.54 15.95
N VAL A 95 -12.41 -11.35 16.96
CA VAL A 95 -12.61 -12.33 18.03
C VAL A 95 -13.94 -13.03 17.83
N VAL A 96 -13.91 -14.36 17.74
CA VAL A 96 -15.11 -15.20 17.67
C VAL A 96 -15.26 -15.93 19.00
N LYS A 97 -16.28 -15.55 19.76
CA LYS A 97 -16.66 -16.21 21.00
C LYS A 97 -17.54 -17.42 20.69
N VAL A 98 -17.04 -18.61 21.02
CA VAL A 98 -17.68 -19.89 20.72
C VAL A 98 -18.50 -20.35 21.92
N ALA A 99 -19.80 -20.54 21.73
CA ALA A 99 -20.70 -21.01 22.79
C ALA A 99 -20.31 -22.43 23.24
N ALA A 100 -19.81 -22.53 24.48
CA ALA A 100 -19.22 -23.76 24.99
C ALA A 100 -19.32 -23.85 26.52
N LYS A 101 -20.45 -23.48 27.09
CA LYS A 101 -20.73 -23.68 28.52
C LYS A 101 -20.70 -25.16 28.89
N ASP A 102 -20.06 -25.46 30.01
CA ASP A 102 -19.88 -26.82 30.49
C ASP A 102 -21.18 -27.37 31.09
N LYS A 103 -21.50 -28.63 30.79
CA LYS A 103 -22.61 -29.36 31.43
C LYS A 103 -22.11 -29.97 32.72
N ILE A 104 -22.72 -29.57 33.85
CA ILE A 104 -22.45 -30.18 35.15
C ILE A 104 -23.43 -31.35 35.35
N GLU A 105 -22.91 -32.57 35.41
CA GLU A 105 -23.69 -33.75 35.79
C GLU A 105 -23.36 -34.14 37.23
N VAL A 106 -24.38 -34.17 38.09
CA VAL A 106 -24.26 -34.66 39.47
C VAL A 106 -24.79 -36.09 39.49
N THR A 107 -23.91 -37.07 39.68
CA THR A 107 -24.31 -38.47 39.89
C THR A 107 -24.39 -38.73 41.39
N GLU A 108 -25.57 -39.04 41.91
CA GLU A 108 -25.72 -39.44 43.30
C GLU A 108 -25.04 -40.80 43.52
N ILE A 109 -24.09 -40.84 44.46
CA ILE A 109 -23.46 -42.08 44.87
C ILE A 109 -24.45 -42.77 45.82
N PRO A 110 -24.96 -43.98 45.51
CA PRO A 110 -25.90 -44.66 46.39
C PRO A 110 -25.23 -44.91 47.74
N SER A 111 -25.96 -44.62 48.82
CA SER A 111 -25.47 -44.88 50.18
C SER A 111 -25.25 -46.39 50.37
N PRO A 112 -24.13 -46.82 50.97
CA PRO A 112 -23.88 -48.24 51.21
C PRO A 112 -24.97 -48.81 52.13
N VAL A 113 -25.59 -49.90 51.69
CA VAL A 113 -26.57 -50.65 52.49
C VAL A 113 -25.82 -51.24 53.70
N ARG A 114 -26.31 -50.94 54.90
CA ARG A 114 -25.77 -51.42 56.18
C ARG A 114 -26.24 -52.83 56.51
#